data_AF-A0A1C6DM12-F1
#
_entry.id   AF-A0A1C6DM12-F1
#
_cell.length_a   1.000
_cell.length_b   1.000
_cell.length_c   1.000
_cell.angle_alpha   90.00
_cell.angle_beta   90.00
_cell.angle_gamma   90.00
#
_symmetry.space_group_name_H-M   'P 1'
#
loop_
_entity.id
_entity.type
_entity.pdbx_description
1 polymer ?
#
loop_
_entity_poly.entity_id
_entity_poly.type
_entity_poly.pdbx_seq_one_letter_code
_entity_poly.pdbx_strand_id
1 'polypeptide(L)'
;MIESVDGCHKWLMRNAPAENVSVINRIFKYTVIKISNGMINDFKKLEDSQKEHTHLSNLFTRDTLMFNENMAMSYARMMNKFYCLDIKSSYLFLIDEPAEYHNNGEFPKNLKWKFMSYQDGMNFSMVPANERDVSSEYMYRNKYISDSERHTFIIADLYSREYQYGLLLCEPTSDKFFADLELVVYQVSAAVKLINLISEQDRINEKLHMKNIALENLSEIDEMTGIYNRRGFYRAA
;
A
#
# COMPACT_ATOMS: atom_id res chain seq x y z
N MET A 1 2.65 15.33 38.14
CA MET A 1 1.77 16.52 38.16
C MET A 1 0.60 16.37 39.13
N ILE A 2 -0.08 15.22 39.19
CA ILE A 2 -1.16 14.98 40.18
C ILE A 2 -0.60 14.86 41.61
N GLU A 3 0.52 14.16 41.80
CA GLU A 3 1.18 14.03 43.11
C GLU A 3 1.65 15.36 43.70
N SER A 4 2.13 16.29 42.86
CA SER A 4 2.53 17.64 43.29
C SER A 4 1.33 18.51 43.68
N VAL A 5 0.18 18.33 43.01
CA VAL A 5 -1.06 19.08 43.29
C VAL A 5 -1.72 18.57 44.59
N ASP A 6 -1.70 17.26 44.83
CA ASP A 6 -2.15 16.66 46.09
C ASP A 6 -1.24 17.05 47.28
N GLY A 7 0.08 17.09 47.07
CA GLY A 7 1.04 17.56 48.06
C GLY A 7 0.81 19.02 48.49
N CYS A 8 0.61 19.93 47.53
CA CYS A 8 0.27 21.32 47.81
C CYS A 8 -1.08 21.47 48.53
N HIS A 9 -2.08 20.69 48.16
CA HIS A 9 -3.38 20.70 48.83
C HIS A 9 -3.26 20.26 50.30
N LYS A 10 -2.57 19.14 50.57
CA LYS A 10 -2.30 18.66 51.93
C LYS A 10 -1.54 19.66 52.78
N TRP A 11 -0.56 20.37 52.20
CA TRP A 11 0.18 21.41 52.89
C TRP A 11 -0.69 22.63 53.23
N LEU A 12 -1.50 23.09 52.26
CA LEU A 12 -2.42 24.21 52.46
C LEU A 12 -3.49 23.90 53.51
N MET A 13 -4.01 22.68 53.52
CA MET A 13 -5.01 22.24 54.51
C MET A 13 -4.46 22.18 55.94
N ARG A 14 -3.14 21.99 56.11
CA ARG A 14 -2.48 21.95 57.43
C ARG A 14 -2.09 23.33 57.96
N ASN A 15 -1.79 24.28 57.08
CA ASN A 15 -1.19 25.57 57.44
C ASN A 15 -2.12 26.77 57.24
N ALA A 16 -3.29 26.60 56.63
CA ALA A 16 -4.24 27.69 56.40
C ALA A 16 -5.15 27.97 57.63
N PRO A 17 -5.57 29.23 57.86
CA PRO A 17 -6.58 29.58 58.85
C PRO A 17 -7.90 28.83 58.61
N ALA A 18 -8.62 28.47 59.69
CA ALA A 18 -9.85 27.67 59.64
C ALA A 18 -10.94 28.24 58.70
N GLU A 19 -11.02 29.57 58.62
CA GLU A 19 -11.94 30.31 57.74
C GLU A 19 -11.69 30.07 56.23
N ASN A 20 -10.44 29.78 55.83
CA ASN A 20 -10.05 29.64 54.43
C ASN A 20 -10.11 28.20 53.91
N VAL A 21 -10.22 27.22 54.83
CA VAL A 21 -10.24 25.78 54.50
C VAL A 21 -11.37 25.42 53.53
N SER A 22 -12.55 26.00 53.71
CA SER A 22 -13.71 25.77 52.83
C SER A 22 -13.44 26.26 51.39
N VAL A 23 -12.85 27.45 51.26
CA VAL A 23 -12.51 28.05 49.97
C VAL A 23 -11.43 27.24 49.25
N ILE A 24 -10.38 26.83 49.98
CA ILE A 24 -9.29 25.99 49.45
C ILE A 24 -9.84 24.66 48.92
N ASN A 25 -10.72 24.01 49.66
CA ASN A 25 -11.38 22.77 49.22
C ASN A 25 -12.21 22.97 47.95
N ARG A 26 -12.94 24.08 47.84
CA ARG A 26 -13.75 24.39 46.64
C ARG A 26 -12.86 24.60 45.41
N ILE A 27 -11.77 25.36 45.56
CA ILE A 27 -10.82 25.61 44.47
C ILE A 27 -10.12 24.33 44.05
N PHE A 28 -9.68 23.51 45.01
CA PHE A 28 -9.04 22.23 44.72
C PHE A 28 -9.98 21.29 43.95
N LYS A 29 -11.23 21.11 44.43
CA LYS A 29 -12.24 20.30 43.72
C LYS A 29 -12.49 20.81 42.30
N TYR A 30 -12.67 22.13 42.13
CA TYR A 30 -12.86 22.72 40.81
C TYR A 30 -11.67 22.46 39.88
N THR A 31 -10.44 22.62 40.40
CA THR A 31 -9.20 22.42 39.63
C THR A 31 -9.04 20.96 39.21
N VAL A 32 -9.24 20.01 40.12
CA VAL A 32 -9.19 18.58 39.83
C VAL A 32 -10.23 18.21 38.77
N ILE A 33 -11.48 18.65 38.92
CA ILE A 33 -12.53 18.39 37.92
C ILE A 33 -12.15 18.96 36.55
N LYS A 34 -11.62 20.19 36.50
CA LYS A 34 -11.22 20.82 35.24
C LYS A 34 -10.06 20.09 34.56
N ILE A 35 -9.04 19.69 35.32
CA ILE A 35 -7.90 18.89 34.81
C ILE A 35 -8.39 17.54 34.32
N SER A 36 -9.18 16.82 35.13
CA SER A 36 -9.74 15.51 34.74
C SER A 36 -10.59 15.61 33.48
N ASN A 37 -11.46 16.63 33.36
CA ASN A 37 -12.25 16.84 32.16
C ASN A 37 -11.39 17.19 30.94
N GLY A 38 -10.32 17.97 31.13
CA GLY A 38 -9.33 18.25 30.08
C GLY A 38 -8.67 16.96 29.59
N MET A 39 -8.16 16.14 30.52
CA MET A 39 -7.57 14.84 30.21
C MET A 39 -8.55 13.91 29.50
N ILE A 40 -9.79 13.79 29.99
CA ILE A 40 -10.83 12.95 29.35
C ILE A 40 -11.10 13.42 27.93
N ASN A 41 -11.16 14.73 27.68
CA ASN A 41 -11.38 15.27 26.34
C ASN A 41 -10.19 15.00 25.42
N ASP A 42 -8.96 15.11 25.91
CA ASP A 42 -7.76 14.82 25.14
C ASP A 42 -7.67 13.32 24.82
N PHE A 43 -8.00 12.44 25.78
CA PHE A 43 -8.11 11.00 25.56
C PHE A 43 -9.17 10.67 24.51
N LYS A 44 -10.35 11.29 24.57
CA LYS A 44 -11.40 11.09 23.56
C LYS A 44 -10.96 11.53 22.17
N LYS A 45 -10.31 12.69 22.04
CA LYS A 45 -9.77 13.15 20.75
C LYS A 45 -8.73 12.19 20.18
N LEU A 46 -7.86 11.65 21.05
CA LEU A 46 -6.88 10.64 20.64
C LEU A 46 -7.56 9.36 20.16
N GLU A 47 -8.56 8.88 20.91
CA GLU A 47 -9.35 7.69 20.57
C GLU A 47 -10.09 7.86 19.23
N ASP A 48 -10.74 9.01 19.04
CA ASP A 48 -11.46 9.32 17.79
C ASP A 48 -10.48 9.41 16.61
N SER A 49 -9.31 10.03 16.81
CA SER A 49 -8.25 10.08 15.79
C SER A 49 -7.72 8.68 15.44
N GLN A 50 -7.57 7.78 16.44
CA GLN A 50 -7.14 6.40 16.20
C GLN A 50 -8.20 5.58 15.47
N LYS A 51 -9.48 5.77 15.80
CA LYS A 51 -10.60 5.12 15.10
C LYS A 51 -10.63 5.54 13.63
N GLU A 52 -10.49 6.83 13.36
CA GLU A 52 -10.48 7.35 11.99
C GLU A 52 -9.28 6.80 11.21
N HIS A 53 -8.08 6.84 11.81
CA HIS A 53 -6.88 6.25 11.21
C HIS A 53 -7.04 4.76 10.89
N THR A 54 -7.59 3.99 11.83
CA THR A 54 -7.88 2.57 11.64
C THR A 54 -8.90 2.35 10.52
N HIS A 55 -9.93 3.19 10.45
CA HIS A 55 -10.94 3.12 9.39
C HIS A 55 -10.33 3.38 8.01
N LEU A 56 -9.50 4.42 7.88
CA LEU A 56 -8.78 4.74 6.65
C LEU A 56 -7.81 3.63 6.24
N SER A 57 -7.06 3.07 7.19
CA SER A 57 -6.15 1.93 6.96
C SER A 57 -6.88 0.69 6.46
N ASN A 58 -8.04 0.37 7.04
CA ASN A 58 -8.88 -0.74 6.58
C ASN A 58 -9.45 -0.50 5.18
N LEU A 59 -9.91 0.72 4.90
CA LEU A 59 -10.42 1.10 3.59
C LEU A 59 -9.31 0.98 2.53
N PHE A 60 -8.13 1.50 2.84
CA PHE A 60 -6.94 1.42 2.01
C PHE A 60 -6.56 -0.03 1.70
N THR A 61 -6.48 -0.88 2.73
CA THR A 61 -6.17 -2.30 2.59
C THR A 61 -7.17 -3.00 1.68
N ARG A 62 -8.48 -2.78 1.91
CA ARG A 62 -9.54 -3.35 1.08
C ARG A 62 -9.41 -2.91 -0.37
N ASP A 63 -9.31 -1.61 -0.63
CA ASP A 63 -9.30 -1.06 -1.97
C ASP A 63 -8.03 -1.48 -2.76
N THR A 64 -6.91 -1.64 -2.06
CA THR A 64 -5.65 -2.14 -2.62
C THR A 64 -5.75 -3.60 -3.12
N LEU A 65 -6.60 -4.41 -2.49
CA LEU A 65 -6.78 -5.83 -2.85
C LEU A 65 -7.98 -6.10 -3.77
N MET A 66 -8.76 -5.07 -4.14
CA MET A 66 -9.94 -5.20 -4.99
C MET A 66 -9.58 -5.08 -6.47
N PHE A 67 -9.00 -6.15 -7.01
CA PHE A 67 -8.61 -6.25 -8.42
C PHE A 67 -9.82 -6.42 -9.35
N ASN A 68 -9.68 -5.94 -10.58
CA ASN A 68 -10.65 -6.13 -11.66
C ASN A 68 -9.97 -6.82 -12.85
N GLU A 69 -10.77 -7.19 -13.87
CA GLU A 69 -10.25 -7.85 -15.09
C GLU A 69 -9.13 -7.06 -15.77
N ASN A 70 -9.16 -5.71 -15.65
CA ASN A 70 -8.10 -4.87 -16.17
C ASN A 70 -6.99 -4.66 -15.13
N MET A 71 -6.03 -5.58 -15.11
CA MET A 71 -4.85 -5.53 -14.24
C MET A 71 -4.14 -4.16 -14.26
N ALA A 72 -4.05 -3.51 -15.44
CA ALA A 72 -3.38 -2.23 -15.57
C ALA A 72 -4.16 -1.08 -14.88
N MET A 73 -5.49 -1.14 -14.89
CA MET A 73 -6.36 -0.23 -14.14
C MET A 73 -6.33 -0.53 -12.62
N SER A 74 -6.12 -1.79 -12.24
CA SER A 74 -6.00 -2.20 -10.83
C SER A 74 -4.83 -1.49 -10.14
N TYR A 75 -3.69 -1.35 -10.82
CA TYR A 75 -2.54 -0.58 -10.30
C TYR A 75 -2.87 0.89 -10.02
N ALA A 76 -3.56 1.56 -10.95
CA ALA A 76 -3.94 2.96 -10.76
C ALA A 76 -4.97 3.12 -9.62
N ARG A 77 -5.94 2.19 -9.51
CA ARG A 77 -6.96 2.22 -8.45
C ARG A 77 -6.40 2.01 -7.06
N MET A 78 -5.39 1.15 -6.92
CA MET A 78 -4.67 0.96 -5.64
C MET A 78 -4.12 2.29 -5.11
N MET A 79 -3.72 3.21 -6.00
CA MET A 79 -3.16 4.52 -5.64
C MET A 79 -4.22 5.59 -5.33
N ASN A 80 -5.51 5.32 -5.57
CA ASN A 80 -6.61 6.30 -5.45
C ASN A 80 -6.69 6.96 -4.06
N LYS A 81 -6.29 6.28 -2.98
CA LYS A 81 -6.42 6.78 -1.61
C LYS A 81 -5.12 7.25 -0.98
N PHE A 82 -4.04 7.36 -1.75
CA PHE A 82 -2.76 7.81 -1.24
C PHE A 82 -2.82 9.24 -0.70
N TYR A 83 -3.66 10.10 -1.28
CA TYR A 83 -3.89 11.46 -0.76
C TYR A 83 -4.45 11.50 0.67
N CYS A 84 -5.11 10.42 1.13
CA CYS A 84 -5.58 10.31 2.52
C CYS A 84 -4.45 9.97 3.51
N LEU A 85 -3.29 9.54 3.00
CA LEU A 85 -2.13 9.05 3.77
C LEU A 85 -0.95 10.02 3.66
N ASP A 86 -1.25 11.32 3.54
CA ASP A 86 -0.23 12.38 3.44
C ASP A 86 0.71 12.23 2.23
N ILE A 87 0.21 11.71 1.10
CA ILE A 87 0.95 11.58 -0.17
C ILE A 87 0.38 12.56 -1.21
N LYS A 88 1.16 13.58 -1.58
CA LYS A 88 0.80 14.57 -2.60
C LYS A 88 0.70 13.90 -3.97
N SER A 89 1.76 13.21 -4.35
CA SER A 89 1.90 12.54 -5.64
C SER A 89 2.62 11.21 -5.46
N SER A 90 2.36 10.26 -6.34
CA SER A 90 3.03 8.96 -6.32
C SER A 90 3.14 8.31 -7.69
N TYR A 91 4.14 7.47 -7.86
CA TYR A 91 4.52 6.87 -9.13
C TYR A 91 4.94 5.41 -8.92
N LEU A 92 4.24 4.49 -9.59
CA LEU A 92 4.45 3.05 -9.47
C LEU A 92 5.27 2.52 -10.64
N PHE A 93 6.43 1.95 -10.31
CA PHE A 93 7.33 1.30 -11.27
C PHE A 93 7.41 -0.18 -10.94
N LEU A 94 7.19 -1.04 -11.93
CA LEU A 94 7.30 -2.49 -11.78
C LEU A 94 8.45 -3.04 -12.62
N ILE A 95 9.01 -4.15 -12.18
CA ILE A 95 9.96 -4.94 -12.95
C ILE A 95 9.17 -5.99 -13.73
N ASP A 96 9.56 -6.26 -14.99
CA ASP A 96 8.90 -7.26 -15.82
C ASP A 96 8.85 -8.66 -15.20
N GLU A 97 9.95 -9.06 -14.55
CA GLU A 97 10.05 -10.31 -13.81
C GLU A 97 10.61 -9.99 -12.42
N PRO A 98 9.99 -10.49 -11.33
CA PRO A 98 10.45 -10.20 -9.98
C PRO A 98 11.94 -10.54 -9.81
N ALA A 99 12.72 -9.55 -9.37
CA ALA A 99 14.15 -9.67 -9.20
C ALA A 99 14.45 -10.37 -7.88
N GLU A 100 15.11 -11.53 -7.95
CA GLU A 100 15.54 -12.25 -6.77
C GLU A 100 16.85 -11.65 -6.22
N TYR A 101 16.87 -11.35 -4.93
CA TYR A 101 18.06 -10.87 -4.24
C TYR A 101 18.29 -11.69 -2.97
N HIS A 102 19.46 -12.35 -2.93
CA HIS A 102 19.93 -13.08 -1.77
C HIS A 102 20.95 -12.26 -1.01
N ASN A 103 21.04 -12.46 0.31
CA ASN A 103 22.10 -11.86 1.14
C ASN A 103 23.49 -12.15 0.52
N ASN A 104 24.29 -11.08 0.35
CA ASN A 104 25.62 -11.07 -0.30
C ASN A 104 25.62 -11.34 -1.82
N GLY A 105 24.46 -11.34 -2.48
CA GLY A 105 24.37 -11.39 -3.94
C GLY A 105 24.63 -10.04 -4.61
N GLU A 106 24.92 -10.07 -5.91
CA GLU A 106 24.85 -8.87 -6.75
C GLU A 106 23.40 -8.60 -7.15
N PHE A 107 22.97 -7.36 -7.04
CA PHE A 107 21.67 -6.95 -7.55
C PHE A 107 21.65 -7.01 -9.09
N PRO A 108 20.59 -7.50 -9.74
CA PRO A 108 20.56 -7.62 -11.19
C PRO A 108 20.73 -6.26 -11.89
N LYS A 109 21.67 -6.20 -12.85
CA LYS A 109 22.06 -4.94 -13.52
C LYS A 109 21.13 -4.54 -14.67
N ASN A 110 20.43 -5.49 -15.27
CA ASN A 110 19.66 -5.30 -16.51
C ASN A 110 18.15 -5.47 -16.31
N LEU A 111 17.61 -4.85 -15.26
CA LEU A 111 16.17 -4.88 -15.00
C LEU A 111 15.42 -4.02 -16.01
N LYS A 112 14.33 -4.58 -16.53
CA LYS A 112 13.37 -3.86 -17.38
C LYS A 112 12.29 -3.27 -16.49
N TRP A 113 12.20 -1.94 -16.51
CA TRP A 113 11.29 -1.20 -15.67
C TRP A 113 10.10 -0.69 -16.48
N LYS A 114 8.92 -0.84 -15.89
CA LYS A 114 7.66 -0.36 -16.44
C LYS A 114 7.03 0.64 -15.48
N PHE A 115 6.81 1.85 -15.96
CA PHE A 115 6.02 2.84 -15.28
C PHE A 115 4.53 2.55 -15.52
N MET A 116 3.82 2.15 -14.46
CA MET A 116 2.47 1.57 -14.60
C MET A 116 1.36 2.58 -14.38
N SER A 117 1.48 3.38 -13.32
CA SER A 117 0.46 4.31 -12.89
C SER A 117 1.03 5.40 -12.01
N TYR A 118 0.30 6.50 -11.93
CA TYR A 118 0.64 7.61 -11.05
C TYR A 118 -0.62 8.21 -10.43
N GLN A 119 -0.42 8.90 -9.32
CA GLN A 119 -1.43 9.70 -8.64
C GLN A 119 -0.86 11.10 -8.39
N ASP A 120 -1.70 12.11 -8.57
CA ASP A 120 -1.44 13.51 -8.24
C ASP A 120 -2.69 14.11 -7.60
N GLY A 121 -2.60 14.39 -6.31
CA GLY A 121 -3.74 14.76 -5.47
C GLY A 121 -4.86 13.72 -5.53
N MET A 122 -6.05 14.14 -5.93
CA MET A 122 -7.22 13.24 -6.02
C MET A 122 -7.26 12.46 -7.34
N ASN A 123 -6.40 12.80 -8.30
CA ASN A 123 -6.40 12.20 -9.62
C ASN A 123 -5.42 11.04 -9.65
N PHE A 124 -5.80 9.95 -10.31
CA PHE A 124 -4.93 8.82 -10.56
C PHE A 124 -5.13 8.36 -12.00
N SER A 125 -4.07 7.85 -12.62
CA SER A 125 -4.10 7.47 -14.03
C SER A 125 -3.10 6.36 -14.33
N MET A 126 -3.47 5.55 -15.31
CA MET A 126 -2.61 4.53 -15.88
C MET A 126 -1.72 5.16 -16.95
N VAL A 127 -0.48 4.70 -17.03
CA VAL A 127 0.43 5.09 -18.11
C VAL A 127 0.06 4.29 -19.39
N PRO A 128 -0.06 4.94 -20.55
CA PRO A 128 -0.31 4.27 -21.82
C PRO A 128 0.73 3.19 -22.10
N ALA A 129 0.30 2.05 -22.66
CA ALA A 129 1.17 0.87 -22.86
C ALA A 129 2.45 1.18 -23.66
N ASN A 130 2.37 2.08 -24.63
CA ASN A 130 3.48 2.53 -25.49
C ASN A 130 4.48 3.46 -24.78
N GLU A 131 4.22 3.86 -23.53
CA GLU A 131 5.03 4.82 -22.76
C GLU A 131 5.52 4.23 -21.43
N ARG A 132 5.24 2.95 -21.16
CA ARG A 132 5.59 2.32 -19.88
C ARG A 132 7.06 1.99 -19.75
N ASP A 133 7.74 1.67 -20.85
CA ASP A 133 9.14 1.30 -20.79
C ASP A 133 9.99 2.51 -20.36
N VAL A 134 10.65 2.38 -19.21
CA VAL A 134 11.47 3.44 -18.64
C VAL A 134 12.84 2.91 -18.25
N SER A 135 13.85 3.76 -18.42
CA SER A 135 15.18 3.49 -17.84
C SER A 135 15.17 3.87 -16.36
N SER A 136 15.90 3.10 -15.55
CA SER A 136 16.07 3.39 -14.11
C SER A 136 16.63 4.78 -13.84
N GLU A 137 17.46 5.31 -14.76
CA GLU A 137 18.04 6.65 -14.67
C GLU A 137 17.02 7.79 -14.79
N TYR A 138 15.84 7.53 -15.36
CA TYR A 138 14.83 8.54 -15.69
C TYR A 138 13.51 8.35 -14.94
N MET A 139 13.45 7.46 -13.95
CA MET A 139 12.22 7.24 -13.16
C MET A 139 11.73 8.51 -12.47
N TYR A 140 12.65 9.29 -11.90
CA TYR A 140 12.37 10.54 -11.20
C TYR A 140 12.29 11.76 -12.12
N ARG A 141 12.43 11.58 -13.45
CA ARG A 141 12.37 12.66 -14.45
C ARG A 141 11.59 12.20 -15.66
N ASN A 142 10.27 12.33 -15.58
CA ASN A 142 9.35 11.96 -16.65
C ASN A 142 8.28 13.05 -16.82
N LYS A 143 7.56 13.02 -17.95
CA LYS A 143 6.56 14.04 -18.32
C LYS A 143 5.35 14.16 -17.37
N TYR A 144 5.20 13.24 -16.42
CA TYR A 144 4.14 13.21 -15.43
C TYR A 144 4.59 13.78 -14.08
N ILE A 145 5.86 14.18 -13.96
CA ILE A 145 6.41 14.93 -12.85
C ILE A 145 6.56 16.37 -13.33
N SER A 146 6.10 17.35 -12.54
CA SER A 146 6.16 18.75 -12.93
C SER A 146 7.58 19.30 -12.81
N ASP A 147 8.18 19.76 -13.90
CA ASP A 147 9.50 20.42 -13.86
C ASP A 147 9.45 21.82 -13.22
N SER A 148 8.26 22.39 -12.98
CA SER A 148 8.10 23.73 -12.42
C SER A 148 8.22 23.80 -10.90
N GLU A 149 8.22 22.65 -10.21
CA GLU A 149 8.23 22.58 -8.74
C GLU A 149 9.43 21.80 -8.21
N ARG A 150 9.86 22.13 -6.99
CA ARG A 150 10.85 21.33 -6.27
C ARG A 150 10.15 20.15 -5.62
N HIS A 151 10.48 18.95 -6.04
CA HIS A 151 9.96 17.71 -5.46
C HIS A 151 10.89 17.12 -4.39
N THR A 152 10.30 16.44 -3.40
CA THR A 152 11.03 15.59 -2.45
C THR A 152 10.36 14.22 -2.44
N PHE A 153 11.05 13.20 -2.94
CA PHE A 153 10.50 11.85 -3.04
C PHE A 153 11.10 10.92 -1.99
N ILE A 154 10.25 10.07 -1.43
CA ILE A 154 10.63 8.85 -0.73
C ILE A 154 10.46 7.70 -1.72
N ILE A 155 11.52 6.91 -1.90
CA ILE A 155 11.49 5.71 -2.73
C ILE A 155 11.31 4.53 -1.80
N ALA A 156 10.22 3.80 -1.98
CA ALA A 156 9.95 2.58 -1.27
C ALA A 156 10.13 1.37 -2.19
N ASP A 157 10.77 0.34 -1.64
CA ASP A 157 10.93 -0.93 -2.31
C ASP A 157 9.64 -1.77 -2.18
N LEU A 158 9.18 -2.34 -3.30
CA LEU A 158 8.03 -3.24 -3.33
C LEU A 158 8.53 -4.67 -3.40
N TYR A 159 8.60 -5.35 -2.26
CA TYR A 159 9.21 -6.66 -2.14
C TYR A 159 8.35 -7.67 -1.39
N SER A 160 8.62 -8.96 -1.63
CA SER A 160 8.10 -10.05 -0.81
C SER A 160 9.15 -11.13 -0.66
N ARG A 161 9.62 -11.32 0.57
CA ARG A 161 10.75 -12.21 0.89
C ARG A 161 12.00 -11.81 0.09
N GLU A 162 12.53 -12.71 -0.73
CA GLU A 162 13.74 -12.52 -1.54
C GLU A 162 13.46 -11.83 -2.89
N TYR A 163 12.20 -11.55 -3.23
CA TYR A 163 11.82 -11.01 -4.54
C TYR A 163 11.42 -9.54 -4.44
N GLN A 164 12.04 -8.71 -5.27
CA GLN A 164 11.60 -7.35 -5.55
C GLN A 164 10.71 -7.33 -6.79
N TYR A 165 9.56 -6.69 -6.67
CA TYR A 165 8.57 -6.54 -7.74
C TYR A 165 8.63 -5.15 -8.39
N GLY A 166 9.11 -4.14 -7.67
CA GLY A 166 9.07 -2.78 -8.17
C GLY A 166 9.52 -1.73 -7.16
N LEU A 167 9.24 -0.47 -7.50
CA LEU A 167 9.47 0.71 -6.68
C LEU A 167 8.22 1.57 -6.65
N LEU A 168 7.99 2.19 -5.50
CA LEU A 168 6.99 3.22 -5.33
C LEU A 168 7.67 4.53 -4.94
N LEU A 169 7.54 5.55 -5.80
CA LEU A 169 7.90 6.92 -5.45
C LEU A 169 6.70 7.60 -4.80
N CYS A 170 6.89 8.17 -3.63
CA CYS A 170 5.89 8.96 -2.92
C CYS A 170 6.45 10.35 -2.60
N GLU A 171 5.67 11.40 -2.85
CA GLU A 171 5.95 12.75 -2.39
C GLU A 171 5.13 13.06 -1.13
N PRO A 172 5.73 13.04 0.07
CA PRO A 172 4.99 13.26 1.31
C PRO A 172 4.60 14.74 1.50
N THR A 173 3.41 14.98 2.07
CA THR A 173 2.94 16.32 2.47
C THR A 173 3.30 16.68 3.91
N SER A 174 3.52 15.69 4.77
CA SER A 174 3.85 15.88 6.18
C SER A 174 4.69 14.74 6.74
N ASP A 175 5.21 14.91 7.96
CA ASP A 175 5.95 13.89 8.71
C ASP A 175 5.08 12.70 9.14
N LYS A 176 3.76 12.87 9.18
CA LYS A 176 2.81 11.80 9.49
C LYS A 176 2.86 10.66 8.47
N PHE A 177 3.24 10.96 7.22
CA PHE A 177 3.47 9.96 6.18
C PHE A 177 4.36 8.81 6.66
N PHE A 178 5.39 9.07 7.47
CA PHE A 178 6.30 8.03 7.94
C PHE A 178 5.63 7.01 8.86
N ALA A 179 4.53 7.37 9.54
CA ALA A 179 3.74 6.42 10.31
C ALA A 179 2.94 5.48 9.40
N ASP A 180 2.57 5.93 8.20
CA ASP A 180 1.77 5.16 7.23
C ASP A 180 2.63 4.49 6.14
N LEU A 181 3.90 4.87 6.01
CA LEU A 181 4.81 4.35 4.99
C LEU A 181 4.86 2.82 5.01
N GLU A 182 5.03 2.21 6.18
CA GLU A 182 5.10 0.75 6.30
C GLU A 182 3.81 0.07 5.85
N LEU A 183 2.66 0.64 6.23
CA LEU A 183 1.35 0.17 5.77
C LEU A 183 1.23 0.25 4.26
N VAL A 184 1.52 1.41 3.66
CA VAL A 184 1.43 1.63 2.21
C VAL A 184 2.31 0.63 1.48
N VAL A 185 3.58 0.51 1.89
CA VAL A 185 4.55 -0.36 1.23
C VAL A 185 4.13 -1.82 1.31
N TYR A 186 3.69 -2.31 2.46
CA TYR A 186 3.29 -3.71 2.58
C TYR A 186 2.02 -4.03 1.80
N GLN A 187 0.99 -3.18 1.85
CA GLN A 187 -0.25 -3.44 1.12
C GLN A 187 -0.01 -3.40 -0.39
N VAL A 188 0.76 -2.41 -0.88
CA VAL A 188 1.10 -2.30 -2.30
C VAL A 188 1.96 -3.48 -2.74
N SER A 189 2.97 -3.86 -1.95
CA SER A 189 3.82 -5.03 -2.26
C SER A 189 3.01 -6.33 -2.34
N ALA A 190 2.09 -6.53 -1.39
CA ALA A 190 1.20 -7.67 -1.39
C ALA A 190 0.28 -7.67 -2.63
N ALA A 191 -0.29 -6.51 -2.98
CA ALA A 191 -1.15 -6.40 -4.15
C ALA A 191 -0.43 -6.66 -5.46
N VAL A 192 0.75 -6.06 -5.65
CA VAL A 192 1.60 -6.31 -6.83
C VAL A 192 1.96 -7.78 -6.94
N LYS A 193 2.34 -8.42 -5.83
CA LYS A 193 2.61 -9.87 -5.80
C LYS A 193 1.39 -10.70 -6.21
N LEU A 194 0.21 -10.38 -5.68
CA LEU A 194 -1.02 -11.09 -6.02
C LEU A 194 -1.35 -10.96 -7.51
N ILE A 195 -1.22 -9.76 -8.06
CA ILE A 195 -1.41 -9.52 -9.50
C ILE A 195 -0.40 -10.33 -10.32
N ASN A 196 0.87 -10.38 -9.90
CA ASN A 196 1.88 -11.21 -10.56
C ASN A 196 1.50 -12.69 -10.56
N LEU A 197 1.09 -13.23 -9.41
CA LEU A 197 0.67 -14.63 -9.26
C LEU A 197 -0.55 -14.97 -10.12
N ILE A 198 -1.54 -14.06 -10.20
CA ILE A 198 -2.71 -14.26 -11.07
C ILE A 198 -2.28 -14.29 -12.53
N SER A 199 -1.42 -13.36 -12.95
CA SER A 199 -0.92 -13.29 -14.32
C SER A 199 -0.10 -14.53 -14.72
N GLU A 200 0.72 -15.06 -13.81
CA GLU A 200 1.43 -16.32 -14.01
C GLU A 200 0.50 -17.52 -14.12
N GLN A 201 -0.53 -17.58 -13.25
CA GLN A 201 -1.53 -18.63 -13.28
C GLN A 201 -2.31 -18.64 -14.60
N ASP A 202 -2.70 -17.48 -15.13
CA ASP A 202 -3.38 -17.35 -16.42
C ASP A 202 -2.49 -17.86 -17.56
N ARG A 203 -1.22 -17.45 -17.58
CA ARG A 203 -0.23 -17.92 -18.57
C ARG A 203 -0.04 -19.44 -18.52
N ILE A 204 -0.02 -20.02 -17.32
CA ILE A 204 0.08 -21.47 -17.14
C ILE A 204 -1.19 -22.17 -17.67
N ASN A 205 -2.36 -21.65 -17.34
CA ASN A 205 -3.65 -22.19 -17.78
C ASN A 205 -3.79 -22.17 -19.31
N GLU A 206 -3.42 -21.07 -19.96
CA GLU A 206 -3.41 -20.95 -21.42
C GLU A 206 -2.49 -22.00 -22.05
N LYS A 207 -1.27 -22.16 -21.50
CA LYS A 207 -0.30 -23.14 -22.00
C LYS A 207 -0.80 -24.57 -21.83
N LEU A 208 -1.46 -24.88 -20.71
CA LEU A 208 -2.08 -26.19 -20.47
C LEU A 208 -3.23 -26.44 -21.43
N HIS A 209 -4.08 -25.45 -21.67
CA HIS A 209 -5.20 -25.55 -22.60
C HIS A 209 -4.72 -25.82 -24.03
N MET A 210 -3.71 -25.08 -24.50
CA MET A 210 -3.10 -25.31 -25.81
C MET A 210 -2.46 -26.70 -25.95
N LYS A 211 -1.80 -27.19 -24.89
CA LYS A 211 -1.27 -28.56 -24.88
C LYS A 211 -2.37 -29.61 -24.93
N ASN A 212 -3.48 -29.40 -24.23
CA ASN A 212 -4.61 -30.32 -24.26
C ASN A 212 -5.24 -30.38 -25.66
N ILE A 213 -5.46 -29.25 -26.33
CA ILE A 213 -5.94 -29.22 -27.72
C ILE A 213 -4.98 -29.97 -28.66
N ALA A 214 -3.67 -29.75 -28.51
CA ALA A 214 -2.68 -30.43 -29.33
C ALA A 214 -2.67 -31.96 -29.10
N LEU A 215 -2.80 -32.40 -27.85
CA LEU A 215 -2.90 -33.81 -27.49
C LEU A 215 -4.21 -34.44 -27.99
N GLU A 216 -5.33 -33.71 -27.94
CA GLU A 216 -6.59 -34.18 -28.51
C GLU A 216 -6.46 -34.44 -30.01
N ASN A 217 -5.91 -33.48 -30.75
CA ASN A 217 -5.65 -33.63 -32.18
C ASN A 217 -4.74 -34.84 -32.49
N LEU A 218 -3.65 -35.00 -31.74
CA LEU A 218 -2.76 -36.16 -31.89
C LEU A 218 -3.45 -37.48 -31.54
N SER A 219 -4.32 -37.48 -30.53
CA SER A 219 -5.04 -38.68 -30.08
C SER A 219 -6.08 -39.18 -31.09
N GLU A 220 -6.45 -38.37 -32.08
CA GLU A 220 -7.43 -38.69 -33.12
C GLU A 220 -6.78 -39.19 -34.41
N ILE A 221 -5.46 -39.04 -34.55
CA ILE A 221 -4.69 -39.40 -35.75
C ILE A 221 -3.93 -40.71 -35.50
N ASP A 222 -3.82 -41.56 -36.52
CA ASP A 222 -2.92 -42.71 -36.54
C ASP A 222 -1.51 -42.26 -36.93
N GLU A 223 -0.52 -42.52 -36.08
CA GLU A 223 0.84 -41.99 -36.26
C GLU A 223 1.59 -42.55 -37.48
N MET A 224 1.30 -43.78 -37.90
CA MET A 224 2.00 -44.41 -39.04
C MET A 224 1.48 -43.93 -40.39
N THR A 225 0.18 -43.59 -40.47
CA THR A 225 -0.49 -43.30 -41.74
C THR A 225 -0.93 -41.84 -41.87
N GLY A 226 -1.00 -41.10 -40.77
CA GLY A 226 -1.43 -39.69 -40.74
C GLY A 226 -2.92 -39.47 -41.00
N ILE A 227 -3.73 -40.53 -41.04
CA ILE A 227 -5.20 -40.47 -41.19
C ILE A 227 -5.89 -40.59 -39.83
N TYR A 228 -7.20 -40.34 -39.75
CA TYR A 228 -7.95 -40.54 -38.50
C TYR A 228 -7.92 -42.00 -38.03
N ASN A 229 -7.65 -42.19 -36.74
CA ASN A 229 -7.80 -43.48 -36.07
C ASN A 229 -9.28 -43.73 -35.72
N ARG A 230 -9.60 -44.89 -35.11
CA ARG A 230 -10.99 -45.26 -34.75
C ARG A 230 -11.70 -44.17 -33.93
N ARG A 231 -10.99 -43.51 -33.01
CA ARG A 231 -11.53 -42.44 -32.16
C ARG A 231 -11.79 -41.17 -32.96
N GLY A 232 -10.85 -40.79 -33.84
CA GLY A 232 -11.04 -39.67 -34.77
C GLY A 232 -12.23 -39.88 -35.70
N PHE A 233 -12.38 -41.08 -36.27
CA PHE A 233 -13.53 -41.43 -37.11
C PHE A 233 -14.88 -41.30 -36.39
N TYR A 234 -14.99 -41.68 -35.11
CA TYR A 234 -16.24 -41.53 -34.35
C TYR A 234 -16.56 -40.08 -33.97
N ARG A 235 -15.57 -39.20 -33.89
CA ARG A 235 -15.78 -37.77 -33.59
C ARG A 235 -16.09 -36.94 -34.84
N ALA A 236 -15.62 -37.37 -36.01
CA ALA A 236 -15.80 -36.67 -37.28
C ALA A 236 -17.08 -37.06 -38.04
N ALA A 237 -17.76 -38.15 -37.64
CA ALA A 237 -19.04 -38.62 -38.19
C ALA A 237 -20.23 -37.95 -37.50
#